data_AF-A0A068ZAN8-F1
#
_entry.id   AF-A0A068ZAN8-F1
#
_cell.length_a   1.000
_cell.length_b   1.000
_cell.length_c   1.000
_cell.angle_alpha   90.00
_cell.angle_beta   90.00
_cell.angle_gamma   90.00
#
_symmetry.space_group_name_H-M   'P 1'
#
loop_
_entity.id
_entity.type
_entity.pdbx_description
1 polymer ?
#
loop_
_entity_poly.entity_id
_entity_poly.type
_entity_poly.pdbx_seq_one_letter_code
_entity_poly.pdbx_strand_id
1 'polypeptide(L)'
;MKSILLGITLLATATNVLAADKLVNITKLEYGKQWAFTKEEVMLQCRSGGALFVLNNSTLMQYPLNEAAQAQVKAGRQHAQSLDVILLDDTANPGHKMSLVPFRNRAKQLCVN
;
A
#
# COMPACT_ATOMS: atom_id res chain seq x y z
N MET A 1 0.01 -59.69 17.44
CA MET A 1 -1.09 -58.76 17.08
C MET A 1 -1.28 -57.79 18.23
N LYS A 2 -1.40 -56.49 17.91
CA LYS A 2 -1.80 -55.34 18.76
C LYS A 2 -0.77 -55.00 19.86
N SER A 3 -0.29 -53.77 20.03
CA SER A 3 -0.99 -52.50 19.87
C SER A 3 -0.01 -51.32 19.74
N ILE A 4 -0.18 -50.59 18.63
CA ILE A 4 -0.28 -49.13 18.52
C ILE A 4 1.00 -48.32 18.85
N LEU A 5 1.68 -47.98 17.75
CA LEU A 5 2.71 -46.96 17.59
C LEU A 5 2.32 -45.62 18.24
N LEU A 6 3.20 -45.09 19.09
CA LEU A 6 3.17 -43.68 19.52
C LEU A 6 3.49 -42.77 18.31
N GLY A 7 2.44 -42.32 17.64
CA GLY A 7 2.50 -41.25 16.64
C GLY A 7 2.14 -39.92 17.29
N ILE A 8 3.12 -39.13 17.69
CA ILE A 8 2.93 -37.70 17.99
C ILE A 8 3.94 -36.92 17.15
N THR A 9 3.63 -36.79 15.87
CA THR A 9 4.27 -35.82 14.99
C THR A 9 3.39 -34.57 14.95
N LEU A 10 3.67 -33.63 15.85
CA LEU A 10 3.05 -32.31 15.85
C LEU A 10 3.76 -31.42 14.82
N LEU A 11 3.49 -31.62 13.53
CA LEU A 11 3.86 -30.65 12.49
C LEU A 11 2.82 -29.53 12.45
N ALA A 12 2.92 -28.58 13.38
CA ALA A 12 2.27 -27.28 13.22
C ALA A 12 3.07 -26.48 12.18
N THR A 13 2.82 -26.71 10.89
CA THR A 13 3.31 -25.82 9.85
C THR A 13 2.56 -24.50 9.96
N ALA A 14 3.11 -23.53 10.69
CA ALA A 14 2.67 -22.15 10.58
C ALA A 14 3.06 -21.67 9.18
N THR A 15 2.14 -21.80 8.22
CA THR A 15 2.24 -21.13 6.93
C THR A 15 1.97 -19.66 7.18
N ASN A 16 2.98 -18.94 7.67
CA ASN A 16 3.04 -17.50 7.49
C ASN A 16 3.19 -17.28 5.99
N VAL A 17 2.06 -17.19 5.28
CA VAL A 17 2.04 -16.57 3.95
C VAL A 17 2.46 -15.13 4.20
N LEU A 18 3.77 -14.89 4.10
CA LEU A 18 4.31 -13.56 3.90
C LEU A 18 3.73 -13.12 2.56
N ALA A 19 2.55 -12.51 2.59
CA ALA A 19 2.00 -11.83 1.44
C ALA A 19 3.06 -10.79 1.05
N ALA A 20 3.82 -11.07 0.00
CA ALA A 20 4.75 -10.11 -0.56
C ALA A 20 3.94 -8.85 -0.81
N ASP A 21 4.33 -7.73 -0.19
CA ASP A 21 3.62 -6.48 -0.37
C ASP A 21 3.49 -6.20 -1.86
N LYS A 22 2.25 -6.19 -2.37
CA LYS A 22 2.01 -6.07 -3.79
C LYS A 22 2.24 -4.63 -4.21
N LEU A 23 3.22 -4.43 -5.07
CA LEU A 23 3.71 -3.13 -5.52
C LEU A 23 3.49 -2.99 -7.03
N VAL A 24 3.17 -1.78 -7.49
CA VAL A 24 3.21 -1.43 -8.91
C VAL A 24 3.78 -0.01 -9.08
N ASN A 25 4.68 0.15 -10.03
CA ASN A 25 5.18 1.48 -10.43
C ASN A 25 4.14 2.15 -11.34
N ILE A 26 3.88 3.44 -11.11
CA ILE A 26 3.02 4.28 -11.94
C ILE A 26 3.75 5.60 -12.23
N THR A 27 3.41 6.22 -13.35
CA THR A 27 4.12 7.42 -13.82
C THR A 27 3.17 8.56 -14.17
N LYS A 28 3.69 9.79 -14.13
CA LYS A 28 2.96 10.97 -14.61
C LYS A 28 2.58 10.84 -16.08
N LEU A 29 3.41 10.20 -16.90
CA LEU A 29 3.12 9.98 -18.31
C LEU A 29 1.86 9.11 -18.50
N GLU A 30 1.69 8.07 -17.69
CA GLU A 30 0.53 7.17 -17.74
C GLU A 30 -0.79 7.87 -17.34
N TYR A 31 -0.75 8.75 -16.33
CA TYR A 31 -1.96 9.37 -15.76
C TYR A 31 -2.25 10.78 -16.30
N GLY A 32 -1.29 11.42 -16.97
CA GLY A 32 -1.43 12.74 -17.57
C GLY A 32 -2.01 13.77 -16.60
N LYS A 33 -3.15 14.38 -16.97
CA LYS A 33 -3.83 15.41 -16.18
C LYS A 33 -4.35 14.92 -14.82
N GLN A 34 -4.48 13.61 -14.62
CA GLN A 34 -4.94 13.03 -13.35
C GLN A 34 -3.79 12.84 -12.35
N TRP A 35 -2.53 13.10 -12.75
CA TRP A 35 -1.37 12.92 -11.90
C TRP A 35 -1.41 13.82 -10.66
N ALA A 36 -1.25 13.23 -9.48
CA ALA A 36 -1.41 13.94 -8.21
C ALA A 36 -0.12 14.17 -7.43
N PHE A 37 1.03 13.66 -7.89
CA PHE A 37 2.25 13.62 -7.08
C PHE A 37 3.32 14.58 -7.57
N THR A 38 4.12 15.14 -6.66
CA THR A 38 5.26 16.00 -6.99
C THR A 38 6.40 15.25 -7.69
N LYS A 39 6.44 13.91 -7.58
CA LYS A 39 7.40 13.05 -8.28
C LYS A 39 6.86 12.65 -9.64
N GLU A 40 7.76 12.33 -10.56
CA GLU A 40 7.40 11.86 -11.91
C GLU A 40 6.98 10.38 -11.93
N GLU A 41 7.45 9.60 -10.96
CA GLU A 41 7.05 8.21 -10.72
C GLU A 41 6.91 7.94 -9.22
N VAL A 42 6.01 7.01 -8.87
CA VAL A 42 5.82 6.49 -7.52
C VAL A 42 5.38 5.03 -7.58
N MET A 43 5.56 4.30 -6.48
CA MET A 43 4.96 2.96 -6.36
C MET A 43 3.68 3.00 -5.55
N LEU A 44 2.64 2.31 -6.02
CA LEU A 44 1.45 2.01 -5.24
C LEU A 44 1.61 0.67 -4.55
N GLN A 45 1.13 0.57 -3.32
CA GLN A 45 1.20 -0.64 -2.51
C GLN A 45 -0.15 -0.92 -1.85
N CYS A 46 -0.53 -2.19 -1.77
CA CYS A 46 -1.52 -2.65 -0.79
C CYS A 46 -0.87 -3.58 0.23
N ARG A 47 -1.03 -3.24 1.51
CA ARG A 47 -0.60 -4.04 2.65
C ARG A 47 -1.77 -4.76 3.30
N SER A 48 -1.47 -5.64 4.27
CA SER A 48 -2.46 -6.35 5.07
C SER A 48 -3.53 -5.41 5.65
N GLY A 49 -4.76 -5.92 5.75
CA GLY A 49 -5.91 -5.12 6.20
C GLY A 49 -6.37 -4.04 5.20
N GLY A 50 -5.96 -4.13 3.93
CA GLY A 50 -6.38 -3.19 2.88
C GLY A 50 -5.77 -1.80 3.02
N ALA A 51 -4.64 -1.68 3.71
CA ALA A 51 -3.93 -0.41 3.87
C ALA A 51 -3.19 -0.05 2.58
N LEU A 52 -3.54 1.11 2.01
CA LEU A 52 -3.01 1.56 0.73
C LEU A 52 -1.93 2.62 0.94
N PHE A 53 -0.81 2.50 0.25
CA PHE A 53 0.30 3.45 0.33
C PHE A 53 0.80 3.88 -1.05
N VAL A 54 1.32 5.12 -1.10
CA VAL A 54 2.26 5.57 -2.13
C VAL A 54 3.66 5.49 -1.55
N LEU A 55 4.64 5.04 -2.33
CA LEU A 55 6.04 5.05 -1.96
C LEU A 55 6.84 5.91 -2.94
N ASN A 56 7.74 6.73 -2.40
CA ASN A 56 8.79 7.37 -3.20
C ASN A 56 9.85 6.32 -3.53
N ASN A 57 10.07 6.07 -4.82
CA ASN A 57 10.97 5.02 -5.30
C ASN A 57 12.44 5.24 -4.89
N SER A 58 12.87 6.50 -4.74
CA SER A 58 14.26 6.84 -4.41
C SER A 58 14.54 6.82 -2.91
N THR A 59 13.55 7.12 -2.07
CA THR A 59 13.76 7.24 -0.60
C THR A 59 13.09 6.14 0.21
N LEU A 60 12.23 5.33 -0.43
CA LEU A 60 11.36 4.33 0.20
C LEU A 60 10.38 4.92 1.23
N MET A 61 10.27 6.24 1.32
CA MET A 61 9.31 6.89 2.20
C MET A 61 7.89 6.61 1.73
N GLN A 62 7.01 6.32 2.68
CA GLN A 62 5.64 5.90 2.43
C GLN A 62 4.65 6.99 2.83
N TYR A 63 3.53 7.05 2.13
CA TYR A 63 2.46 8.02 2.36
C TYR A 63 1.10 7.29 2.33
N PRO A 64 0.26 7.42 3.37
CA PRO A 64 -0.99 6.68 3.47
C PRO A 64 -2.04 7.24 2.50
N LEU A 65 -2.69 6.37 1.73
CA LEU A 65 -3.74 6.74 0.76
C LEU A 65 -5.17 6.58 1.27
N ASN A 66 -5.38 5.80 2.34
CA ASN A 66 -6.70 5.54 2.91
C ASN A 66 -6.68 5.51 4.44
N GLU A 67 -7.87 5.46 5.04
CA GLU A 67 -8.05 5.44 6.49
C GLU A 67 -7.40 4.21 7.14
N ALA A 68 -7.43 3.05 6.49
CA ALA A 68 -6.78 1.84 7.00
C ALA A 68 -5.25 2.04 7.13
N ALA A 69 -4.60 2.63 6.12
CA ALA A 69 -3.19 2.99 6.20
C ALA A 69 -2.92 4.03 7.29
N GLN A 70 -3.73 5.07 7.39
CA GLN A 70 -3.60 6.07 8.46
C GLN A 70 -3.74 5.45 9.86
N ALA A 71 -4.68 4.52 10.05
CA ALA A 71 -4.87 3.82 11.31
C ALA A 71 -3.66 2.95 11.66
N GLN A 72 -3.02 2.30 10.68
CA GLN A 72 -1.78 1.55 10.91
C GLN A 72 -0.61 2.46 11.30
N VAL A 73 -0.50 3.64 10.69
CA VAL A 73 0.53 4.64 11.05
C VAL A 73 0.30 5.16 12.47
N LYS A 74 -0.93 5.54 12.81
CA LYS A 74 -1.31 5.99 14.16
C LYS A 74 -1.06 4.92 15.23
N ALA A 75 -1.25 3.66 14.88
CA ALA A 75 -0.97 2.52 15.76
C ALA A 75 0.52 2.14 15.84
N GLY A 76 1.42 2.88 15.18
CA GLY A 76 2.86 2.59 15.16
C GLY A 76 3.24 1.33 14.37
N ARG A 77 2.30 0.74 13.62
CA ARG A 77 2.57 -0.46 12.80
C ARG A 77 3.28 -0.12 11.50
N GLN A 78 3.21 1.13 11.06
CA GLN A 78 3.81 1.60 9.81
C GLN A 78 4.49 2.95 10.03
N HIS A 79 5.69 3.12 9.46
CA HIS A 79 6.35 4.42 9.38
C HIS A 79 6.00 5.08 8.04
N ALA A 80 5.37 6.26 8.11
CA ALA A 80 4.94 7.02 6.95
C ALA A 80 4.87 8.52 7.26
N GLN A 81 4.94 9.35 6.22
CA GLN A 81 4.74 10.80 6.29
C GLN A 81 3.33 11.18 5.82
N SER A 82 2.92 12.42 6.09
CA SER A 82 1.68 12.96 5.52
C SER A 82 1.77 12.99 4.00
N LEU A 83 0.69 12.59 3.33
CA LEU A 83 0.56 12.64 1.88
C LEU A 83 0.65 14.07 1.34
N ASP A 84 0.31 15.08 2.15
CA ASP A 84 0.36 16.50 1.78
C ASP A 84 1.75 16.96 1.34
N VAL A 85 2.81 16.28 1.81
CA VAL A 85 4.21 16.56 1.45
C VAL A 85 4.47 16.34 -0.05
N ILE A 86 3.72 15.43 -0.68
CA ILE A 86 3.93 15.05 -2.08
C ILE A 86 2.70 15.30 -2.96
N LEU A 87 1.61 15.82 -2.39
CA LEU A 87 0.34 16.02 -3.11
C LEU A 87 0.29 17.39 -3.78
N LEU A 88 0.11 17.38 -5.09
CA LEU A 88 -0.04 18.59 -5.90
C LEU A 88 -1.37 19.31 -5.63
N ASP A 89 -1.34 20.62 -5.77
CA ASP A 89 -2.56 21.43 -5.89
C ASP A 89 -3.25 21.18 -7.23
N ASP A 90 -4.57 21.25 -7.24
CA ASP A 90 -5.37 21.17 -8.46
C ASP A 90 -5.46 22.56 -9.10
N THR A 91 -4.73 22.76 -10.20
CA THR A 91 -4.71 24.04 -10.92
C THR A 91 -6.03 24.34 -11.63
N ALA A 92 -6.87 23.33 -11.87
CA ALA A 92 -8.21 23.53 -12.42
C ALA A 92 -9.24 23.90 -11.33
N ASN A 93 -8.95 23.60 -10.05
CA ASN A 93 -9.81 23.88 -8.91
C ASN A 93 -9.01 24.54 -7.77
N PRO A 94 -8.76 25.86 -7.84
CA PRO A 94 -7.94 26.57 -6.86
C PRO A 94 -8.41 26.33 -5.41
N GLY A 95 -7.45 26.08 -4.51
CA GLY A 95 -7.71 25.77 -3.11
C GLY A 95 -7.97 24.27 -2.83
N HIS A 96 -8.02 23.43 -3.87
CA HIS A 96 -8.14 21.99 -3.72
C HIS A 96 -6.84 21.27 -4.09
N LYS A 97 -6.64 20.09 -3.52
CA LYS A 97 -5.58 19.16 -3.90
C LYS A 97 -6.05 18.24 -5.03
N MET A 98 -5.09 17.74 -5.81
CA MET A 98 -5.36 16.76 -6.86
C MET A 98 -6.09 15.53 -6.32
N SER A 99 -7.04 15.00 -7.12
CA SER A 99 -7.83 13.84 -6.72
C SER A 99 -6.98 12.58 -6.60
N LEU A 100 -7.14 11.89 -5.47
CA LEU A 100 -6.48 10.63 -5.18
C LEU A 100 -7.28 9.39 -5.61
N VAL A 101 -8.50 9.58 -6.13
CA VAL A 101 -9.42 8.49 -6.48
C VAL A 101 -8.80 7.49 -7.47
N PRO A 102 -8.16 7.90 -8.59
CA PRO A 102 -7.57 6.96 -9.54
C PRO A 102 -6.50 6.07 -8.89
N PHE A 103 -5.64 6.66 -8.06
CA PHE A 103 -4.54 5.96 -7.39
C PHE A 103 -5.03 5.01 -6.30
N ARG A 104 -6.03 5.42 -5.52
CA ARG A 104 -6.69 4.52 -4.55
C ARG A 104 -7.33 3.32 -5.23
N ASN A 105 -8.01 3.54 -6.35
CA ASN A 105 -8.65 2.45 -7.10
C ASN A 105 -7.59 1.48 -7.64
N ARG A 106 -6.51 1.98 -8.23
CA ARG A 106 -5.40 1.17 -8.72
C ARG A 106 -4.72 0.38 -7.60
N ALA A 107 -4.44 1.03 -6.47
CA ALA A 107 -3.82 0.38 -5.30
C ALA A 107 -4.75 -0.67 -4.68
N LYS A 108 -6.07 -0.43 -4.63
CA LYS A 108 -7.06 -1.39 -4.12
C LYS A 108 -7.09 -2.67 -4.95
N GLN A 109 -6.88 -2.60 -6.26
CA GLN A 109 -6.77 -3.80 -7.11
C GLN A 109 -5.58 -4.68 -6.73
N LEU A 110 -4.53 -4.12 -6.12
CA LEU A 110 -3.41 -4.90 -5.60
C LEU A 110 -3.82 -5.70 -4.36
N CYS A 111 -4.85 -5.29 -3.61
CA CYS A 111 -5.28 -6.04 -2.42
C CYS A 111 -5.90 -7.41 -2.74
N VAL A 112 -6.28 -7.66 -4.00
CA VAL A 112 -6.91 -8.90 -4.42
C VAL A 112 -5.81 -9.91 -4.79
N ASN A 113 -5.69 -10.99 -4.02
CA ASN A 113 -5.28 -12.37 -4.34
C ASN A 113 -5.16 -13.09 -3.00
#